data_AF-A0AAD4YP63-F1
#
_entry.id   AF-A0AAD4YP63-F1
#
_cell.length_a   1.000
_cell.length_b   1.000
_cell.length_c   1.000
_cell.angle_alpha   90.00
_cell.angle_beta   90.00
_cell.angle_gamma   90.00
#
_symmetry.space_group_name_H-M   'P 1'
#
loop_
_entity.id
_entity.type
_entity.pdbx_description
1 polymer ?
#
loop_
_entity_poly.entity_id
_entity_poly.type
_entity_poly.pdbx_seq_one_letter_code
_entity_poly.pdbx_strand_id
1 'polypeptide(L)'
;MTVVSSPSSITFTPSDLSKLDMPPPLLALCQFVQTNLAPTNDTMKIHILVEVFGADHDTFPLWEDILQFASMTKIGSTVIGVYMRCLFNYLKMANMVNLVGLVDPGQVSSQSRTLSYRSKHLSDRLKNADGDQFYLVPYNPGGHWVLIIVRLAKETVYYMDSLPNRSV
;
A
#
# COMPACT_ATOMS: atom_id res chain seq x y z
N MET A 1 -4.92 -43.11 -7.92
CA MET A 1 -5.27 -41.68 -7.78
C MET A 1 -4.40 -41.13 -6.67
N THR A 2 -3.25 -40.58 -7.01
CA THR A 2 -2.23 -40.14 -6.04
C THR A 2 -2.56 -38.70 -5.67
N VAL A 3 -2.92 -38.47 -4.41
CA VAL A 3 -3.17 -37.13 -3.87
C VAL A 3 -1.82 -36.43 -3.77
N VAL A 4 -1.60 -35.42 -4.62
CA VAL A 4 -0.46 -34.52 -4.50
C VAL A 4 -0.68 -33.68 -3.24
N SER A 5 0.13 -33.92 -2.22
CA SER A 5 0.17 -33.13 -1.00
C SER A 5 0.54 -31.67 -1.33
N SER A 6 -0.32 -30.73 -0.93
CA SER A 6 -0.03 -29.29 -0.94
C SER A 6 1.30 -28.99 -0.25
N PRO A 7 2.09 -28.01 -0.70
CA PRO A 7 3.31 -27.64 0.00
C PRO A 7 2.94 -27.08 1.36
N SER A 8 3.62 -27.60 2.39
CA SER A 8 3.50 -27.19 3.78
C SER A 8 3.58 -25.67 3.89
N SER A 9 2.53 -25.05 4.44
CA SER A 9 2.52 -23.63 4.79
C SER A 9 3.68 -23.36 5.76
N ILE A 10 4.65 -22.56 5.33
CA ILE A 10 5.75 -22.12 6.20
C ILE A 10 5.15 -21.17 7.24
N THR A 11 5.06 -21.62 8.49
CA THR A 11 4.65 -20.80 9.63
C THR A 11 5.84 -19.97 10.10
N PHE A 12 5.82 -18.67 9.82
CA PHE A 12 6.81 -17.73 10.36
C PHE A 12 6.41 -17.31 11.78
N THR A 13 7.35 -17.39 12.72
CA THR A 13 7.17 -16.86 14.07
C THR A 13 7.62 -15.40 14.14
N PRO A 14 7.16 -14.60 15.13
CA PRO A 14 7.66 -13.23 15.34
C PRO A 14 9.20 -13.16 15.44
N SER A 15 9.84 -14.19 15.98
CA SER A 15 11.30 -14.38 16.05
C SER A 15 12.00 -14.59 14.69
N ASP A 16 11.26 -14.87 13.63
CA ASP A 16 11.82 -15.10 12.29
C ASP A 16 11.84 -13.82 11.44
N LEU A 17 10.99 -12.84 11.76
CA LEU A 17 10.97 -11.53 11.07
C LEU A 17 12.24 -10.71 11.34
N SER A 18 12.87 -10.88 12.50
CA SER A 18 14.12 -10.19 12.87
C SER A 18 15.37 -10.77 12.18
N LYS A 19 15.24 -11.90 11.48
CA LYS A 19 16.33 -12.58 10.75
C LYS A 19 16.33 -12.29 9.26
N LEU A 20 15.32 -11.58 8.75
CA LEU A 20 15.22 -11.21 7.33
C LEU A 20 16.09 -9.98 7.05
N ASP A 21 16.97 -10.07 6.05
CA ASP A 21 17.79 -8.95 5.59
C ASP A 21 16.91 -7.98 4.79
N MET A 22 16.30 -7.02 5.48
CA MET A 22 15.28 -6.12 4.94
C MET A 22 15.70 -4.65 4.96
N PRO A 23 15.33 -3.85 3.93
CA PRO A 23 15.49 -2.40 3.96
C PRO A 23 14.87 -1.77 5.22
N PRO A 24 15.47 -0.70 5.78
CA PRO A 24 15.04 -0.10 7.05
C PRO A 24 13.53 0.24 7.15
N PRO A 25 12.84 0.72 6.09
CA PRO A 25 11.41 0.99 6.16
C PRO A 25 10.56 -0.29 6.37
N LEU A 26 11.02 -1.43 5.86
CA LEU A 26 10.31 -2.71 6.01
C LEU A 26 10.56 -3.31 7.39
N LEU A 27 11.77 -3.12 7.92
CA LEU A 27 12.10 -3.47 9.29
C LEU A 27 11.25 -2.66 10.28
N ALA A 28 11.03 -1.37 10.02
CA ALA A 28 10.15 -0.51 10.81
C ALA A 28 8.68 -0.97 10.76
N LEU A 29 8.18 -1.43 9.59
CA LEU A 29 6.84 -2.01 9.46
C LEU A 29 6.72 -3.30 10.27
N CYS A 30 7.71 -4.19 10.20
CA CYS A 30 7.73 -5.43 10.98
C CYS A 30 7.81 -5.17 12.49
N GLN A 31 8.62 -4.20 12.93
CA GLN A 31 8.68 -3.78 14.34
C GLN A 31 7.36 -3.17 14.81
N PHE A 32 6.73 -2.34 13.97
CA PHE A 32 5.43 -1.76 14.26
C PHE A 32 4.37 -2.86 14.42
N VAL A 33 4.35 -3.84 13.53
CA VAL A 33 3.49 -5.03 13.63
C VAL A 33 3.79 -5.79 14.91
N GLN A 34 5.03 -6.20 15.17
CA GLN A 34 5.39 -6.99 16.35
C GLN A 34 4.97 -6.32 17.66
N THR A 35 5.16 -5.01 17.76
CA THR A 35 4.82 -4.23 18.96
C THR A 35 3.31 -4.10 19.16
N ASN A 36 2.52 -4.10 18.08
CA ASN A 36 1.07 -3.89 18.14
C ASN A 36 0.23 -5.17 18.01
N LEU A 37 0.77 -6.27 17.47
CA LEU A 37 0.03 -7.52 17.18
C LEU A 37 0.38 -8.69 18.12
N ALA A 38 1.59 -8.74 18.69
CA ALA A 38 1.98 -9.83 19.59
C ALA A 38 1.23 -9.90 20.94
N PRO A 39 0.73 -8.80 21.55
CA PRO A 39 0.14 -8.87 22.89
C PRO A 39 -1.33 -9.30 22.95
N THR A 40 -2.09 -9.16 21.86
CA THR A 40 -3.55 -9.28 21.90
C THR A 40 -4.04 -9.93 20.62
N ASN A 41 -4.84 -10.99 20.76
CA ASN A 41 -5.55 -11.65 19.65
C ASN A 41 -6.67 -10.73 19.05
N ASP A 42 -6.47 -9.41 19.12
CA ASP A 42 -7.37 -8.36 18.68
C ASP A 42 -6.98 -7.89 17.28
N THR A 43 -7.99 -7.54 16.49
CA THR A 43 -7.81 -6.95 15.17
C THR A 43 -7.10 -5.60 15.29
N MET A 44 -5.85 -5.52 14.80
CA MET A 44 -5.11 -4.26 14.74
C MET A 44 -5.87 -3.26 13.85
N LYS A 45 -6.36 -2.20 14.48
CA LYS A 45 -7.11 -1.14 13.82
C LYS A 45 -6.20 0.05 13.52
N ILE A 46 -6.05 0.40 12.25
CA ILE A 46 -5.31 1.60 11.82
C ILE A 46 -6.30 2.62 11.28
N HIS A 47 -6.35 3.78 11.93
CA HIS A 47 -7.21 4.88 11.50
C HIS A 47 -6.50 5.73 10.43
N ILE A 48 -7.11 5.80 9.24
CA ILE A 48 -6.62 6.57 8.09
C ILE A 48 -7.37 7.89 8.02
N LEU A 49 -6.72 8.93 8.55
CA LEU A 49 -7.25 10.30 8.54
C LEU A 49 -7.51 10.81 7.11
N VAL A 50 -8.52 11.66 6.98
CA VAL A 50 -8.90 12.36 5.74
C VAL A 50 -7.71 13.05 5.04
N GLU A 51 -6.72 13.55 5.78
CA GLU A 51 -5.53 14.20 5.20
C GLU A 51 -4.73 13.27 4.28
N VAL A 52 -4.75 11.95 4.54
CA VAL A 52 -3.92 10.98 3.82
C VAL A 52 -4.49 10.70 2.43
N PHE A 53 -5.75 10.25 2.34
CA PHE A 53 -6.37 9.84 1.07
C PHE A 53 -7.58 10.68 0.65
N GLY A 54 -7.93 11.71 1.41
CA GLY A 54 -9.11 12.54 1.14
C GLY A 54 -10.41 11.96 1.69
N ALA A 55 -10.36 10.83 2.39
CA ALA A 55 -11.48 10.22 3.06
C ALA A 55 -11.02 9.57 4.37
N ASP A 56 -11.79 9.79 5.42
CA ASP A 56 -11.54 9.18 6.72
C ASP A 56 -12.11 7.75 6.75
N HIS A 57 -11.30 6.79 7.18
CA HIS A 57 -11.74 5.41 7.35
C HIS A 57 -10.78 4.59 8.21
N ASP A 58 -11.26 3.43 8.66
CA ASP A 58 -10.43 2.47 9.37
C ASP A 58 -9.97 1.35 8.43
N THR A 59 -8.71 0.96 8.57
CA THR A 59 -8.10 -0.19 7.90
C THR A 59 -7.68 -1.22 8.93
N PHE A 60 -7.84 -2.50 8.58
CA PHE A 60 -7.58 -3.63 9.46
C PHE A 60 -6.56 -4.56 8.80
N PRO A 61 -5.25 -4.27 8.92
CA PRO A 61 -4.23 -5.21 8.46
C PRO A 61 -4.35 -6.53 9.20
N LEU A 62 -4.42 -7.62 8.44
CA LEU A 62 -4.45 -8.96 8.98
C LEU A 62 -3.03 -9.49 9.17
N TRP A 63 -2.86 -10.50 10.02
CA TRP A 63 -1.56 -11.16 10.17
C TRP A 63 -1.08 -11.75 8.83
N GLU A 64 -2.01 -12.25 8.01
CA GLU A 64 -1.76 -12.77 6.68
C GLU A 64 -1.18 -11.71 5.73
N ASP A 65 -1.64 -10.46 5.83
CA ASP A 65 -1.12 -9.35 5.03
C ASP A 65 0.37 -9.12 5.31
N ILE A 66 0.75 -9.23 6.59
CA ILE A 66 2.14 -9.06 7.04
C ILE A 66 2.99 -10.26 6.66
N LEU A 67 2.46 -11.48 6.81
CA LEU A 67 3.16 -12.69 6.36
C LEU A 67 3.42 -12.68 4.86
N GLN A 68 2.43 -12.27 4.06
CA GLN A 68 2.56 -12.16 2.61
C GLN A 68 3.67 -11.18 2.22
N PHE A 69 3.68 -10.03 2.91
CA PHE A 69 4.70 -9.01 2.74
C PHE A 69 6.10 -9.53 3.11
N ALA A 70 6.26 -10.11 4.31
CA ALA A 70 7.55 -10.63 4.79
C ALA A 70 8.07 -11.83 3.97
N SER A 71 7.16 -12.61 3.39
CA SER A 71 7.49 -13.77 2.55
C SER A 71 7.74 -13.40 1.07
N MET A 72 7.80 -12.11 0.73
CA MET A 72 8.00 -11.63 -0.64
C MET A 72 6.97 -12.17 -1.64
N THR A 73 5.73 -12.35 -1.19
CA THR A 73 4.62 -12.78 -2.04
C THR A 73 3.80 -11.59 -2.54
N LYS A 74 2.67 -11.83 -3.22
CA LYS A 74 1.81 -10.75 -3.72
C LYS A 74 1.24 -9.95 -2.56
N ILE A 75 1.55 -8.67 -2.52
CA ILE A 75 1.12 -7.75 -1.48
C ILE A 75 -0.29 -7.24 -1.79
N GLY A 76 -1.19 -7.28 -0.81
CA GLY A 76 -2.54 -6.71 -0.91
C GLY A 76 -2.57 -5.17 -0.84
N SER A 77 -3.69 -4.55 -1.24
CA SER A 77 -3.85 -3.09 -1.17
C SER A 77 -3.78 -2.56 0.27
N THR A 78 -4.19 -3.36 1.25
CA THR A 78 -4.13 -3.03 2.69
C THR A 78 -2.72 -2.65 3.13
N VAL A 79 -1.73 -3.50 2.83
CA VAL A 79 -0.32 -3.25 3.19
C VAL A 79 0.21 -1.99 2.52
N ILE A 80 -0.09 -1.80 1.22
CA ILE A 80 0.31 -0.59 0.48
C ILE A 80 -0.34 0.65 1.11
N GLY A 81 -1.61 0.58 1.48
CA GLY A 81 -2.34 1.67 2.15
C GLY A 81 -1.73 2.04 3.50
N VAL A 82 -1.38 1.04 4.31
CA VAL A 82 -0.69 1.24 5.59
C VAL A 82 0.69 1.86 5.38
N TYR A 83 1.46 1.40 4.39
CA TYR A 83 2.74 2.01 4.05
C TYR A 83 2.59 3.48 3.62
N MET A 84 1.62 3.79 2.78
CA MET A 84 1.33 5.18 2.36
C MET A 84 0.94 6.07 3.54
N ARG A 85 0.21 5.53 4.53
CA ARG A 85 -0.06 6.21 5.81
C ARG A 85 1.24 6.50 6.58
N CYS A 86 2.16 5.54 6.66
CA CYS A 86 3.47 5.76 7.26
C CYS A 86 4.26 6.85 6.50
N LEU A 87 4.27 6.80 5.16
CA LEU A 87 4.89 7.80 4.30
C LEU A 87 4.33 9.20 4.57
N PHE A 88 3.00 9.33 4.69
CA PHE A 88 2.36 10.61 5.04
C PHE A 88 2.87 11.17 6.37
N ASN A 89 3.03 10.33 7.40
CA ASN A 89 3.57 10.77 8.68
C ASN A 89 5.01 11.29 8.54
N TYR A 90 5.86 10.63 7.75
CA TYR A 90 7.22 11.12 7.45
C TYR A 90 7.18 12.46 6.72
N LEU A 91 6.32 12.60 5.71
CA LEU A 91 6.13 13.88 5.01
C LEU A 91 5.66 14.98 5.95
N LYS A 92 4.78 14.67 6.90
CA LYS A 92 4.31 15.61 7.93
C LYS A 92 5.44 16.07 8.84
N MET A 93 6.27 15.13 9.31
CA MET A 93 7.46 15.44 10.11
C MET A 93 8.49 16.27 9.34
N ALA A 94 8.63 16.03 8.03
CA ALA A 94 9.53 16.77 7.16
C ALA A 94 8.95 18.11 6.64
N ASN A 95 7.71 18.46 7.01
CA ASN A 95 6.98 19.62 6.48
C ASN A 95 6.82 19.61 4.93
N MET A 96 6.62 18.42 4.36
CA MET A 96 6.53 18.17 2.91
C MET A 96 5.13 17.68 2.45
N VAL A 97 4.12 17.69 3.33
CA VAL A 97 2.75 17.22 2.99
C VAL A 97 2.13 18.00 1.83
N ASN A 98 2.53 19.26 1.62
CA ASN A 98 2.01 20.07 0.52
C ASN A 98 2.63 19.70 -0.84
N LEU A 99 3.66 18.85 -0.89
CA LEU A 99 4.32 18.46 -2.14
C LEU A 99 3.73 17.18 -2.75
N VAL A 100 3.05 16.37 -1.94
CA VAL A 100 2.64 15.01 -2.33
C VAL A 100 1.19 14.75 -1.95
N GLY A 101 0.38 14.44 -2.95
CA GLY A 101 -0.96 13.89 -2.77
C GLY A 101 -0.92 12.37 -2.79
N LEU A 102 -1.62 11.69 -1.89
CA LEU A 102 -1.73 10.23 -1.89
C LEU A 102 -3.14 9.80 -2.28
N VAL A 103 -3.23 8.68 -3.00
CA VAL A 103 -4.49 8.04 -3.41
C VAL A 103 -4.58 6.64 -2.82
N ASP A 104 -5.76 6.29 -2.32
CA ASP A 104 -5.99 5.01 -1.65
C ASP A 104 -5.90 3.85 -2.67
N PRO A 105 -4.92 2.93 -2.52
CA PRO A 105 -4.76 1.77 -3.40
C PRO A 105 -6.01 0.87 -3.45
N GLY A 106 -6.75 0.76 -2.34
CA GLY A 106 -7.95 -0.06 -2.22
C GLY A 106 -9.13 0.49 -3.03
N GLN A 107 -9.11 1.76 -3.41
CA GLN A 107 -10.19 2.42 -4.15
C GLN A 107 -9.91 2.54 -5.65
N VAL A 108 -8.65 2.43 -6.09
CA VAL A 108 -8.27 2.61 -7.49
C VAL A 108 -7.82 1.35 -8.22
N SER A 109 -7.39 0.31 -7.49
CA SER A 109 -6.93 -0.96 -8.06
C SER A 109 -8.02 -1.70 -8.85
N SER A 110 -7.65 -2.53 -9.82
CA SER A 110 -8.61 -3.24 -10.68
C SER A 110 -9.53 -4.20 -9.92
N GLN A 111 -9.04 -4.74 -8.79
CA GLN A 111 -9.79 -5.62 -7.88
C GLN A 111 -10.77 -4.86 -6.98
N SER A 112 -10.78 -3.53 -7.02
CA SER A 112 -11.78 -2.72 -6.33
C SER A 112 -13.12 -2.76 -7.06
N ARG A 113 -13.98 -1.78 -6.80
CA ARG A 113 -15.34 -1.68 -7.35
C ARG A 113 -15.31 -1.41 -8.87
N THR A 114 -16.49 -1.14 -9.44
CA THR A 114 -16.67 -0.89 -10.87
C THR A 114 -15.71 0.18 -11.40
N LEU A 115 -15.37 0.10 -12.70
CA LEU A 115 -14.52 1.12 -13.35
C LEU A 115 -15.04 2.54 -13.11
N SER A 116 -16.35 2.77 -13.21
CA SER A 116 -16.96 4.08 -12.95
C SER A 116 -16.71 4.58 -11.52
N TYR A 117 -16.83 3.69 -10.52
CA TYR A 117 -16.52 4.05 -9.14
C TYR A 117 -15.05 4.45 -8.99
N ARG A 118 -14.13 3.64 -9.53
CA ARG A 118 -12.68 3.88 -9.41
C ARG A 118 -12.28 5.19 -10.11
N SER A 119 -12.81 5.43 -11.31
CA SER A 119 -12.58 6.67 -12.06
C SER A 119 -13.12 7.89 -11.33
N LYS A 120 -14.33 7.79 -10.75
CA LYS A 120 -14.92 8.87 -9.96
C LYS A 120 -14.10 9.14 -8.70
N HIS A 121 -13.71 8.11 -7.96
CA HIS A 121 -12.89 8.26 -6.75
C HIS A 121 -11.56 8.97 -7.06
N LEU A 122 -10.86 8.53 -8.11
CA LEU A 122 -9.63 9.19 -8.55
C LEU A 122 -9.90 10.65 -8.96
N SER A 123 -10.94 10.90 -9.77
CA SER A 123 -11.32 12.25 -10.18
C SER A 123 -11.62 13.16 -8.98
N ASP A 124 -12.39 12.69 -8.01
CA ASP A 124 -12.76 13.46 -6.81
C ASP A 124 -11.51 13.81 -5.99
N ARG A 125 -10.56 12.88 -5.87
CA ARG A 125 -9.29 13.11 -5.17
C ARG A 125 -8.38 14.12 -5.89
N LEU A 126 -8.44 14.15 -7.22
CA LEU A 126 -7.61 15.03 -8.06
C LEU A 126 -8.25 16.40 -8.33
N LYS A 127 -9.57 16.55 -8.20
CA LYS A 127 -10.31 17.76 -8.58
C LYS A 127 -9.84 19.04 -7.87
N ASN A 128 -9.44 18.90 -6.61
CA ASN A 128 -8.98 20.02 -5.78
C ASN A 128 -7.46 19.94 -5.51
N ALA A 129 -6.73 19.23 -6.37
CA ALA A 129 -5.29 19.13 -6.27
C ALA A 129 -4.62 20.49 -6.40
N ASP A 130 -3.63 20.74 -5.54
CA ASP A 130 -2.67 21.82 -5.80
C ASP A 130 -1.87 21.45 -7.07
N GLY A 131 -1.71 22.41 -7.97
CA GLY A 131 -1.09 22.20 -9.27
C GLY A 131 0.36 21.70 -9.18
N ASP A 132 1.06 22.08 -8.12
CA ASP A 132 2.46 21.73 -7.89
C ASP A 132 2.65 20.36 -7.20
N GLN A 133 1.56 19.73 -6.74
CA GLN A 133 1.63 18.43 -6.07
C GLN A 133 1.92 17.27 -7.02
N PHE A 134 2.69 16.31 -6.51
CA PHE A 134 2.84 14.99 -7.11
C PHE A 134 1.82 14.05 -6.50
N TYR A 135 0.85 13.59 -7.28
CA TYR A 135 -0.12 12.60 -6.83
C TYR A 135 0.40 11.19 -7.06
N LEU A 136 0.64 10.46 -5.97
CA LEU A 136 1.06 9.06 -5.99
C LEU A 136 -0.17 8.16 -6.02
N VAL A 137 -0.31 7.44 -7.12
CA VAL A 137 -1.44 6.54 -7.41
C VAL A 137 -0.91 5.11 -7.55
N PRO A 138 -0.83 4.35 -6.43
CA PRO A 138 -0.52 2.94 -6.49
C PRO A 138 -1.67 2.20 -7.19
N TYR A 139 -1.38 1.55 -8.31
CA TYR A 139 -2.38 0.88 -9.13
C TYR A 139 -1.98 -0.58 -9.38
N ASN A 140 -2.92 -1.49 -9.20
CA ASN A 140 -2.76 -2.89 -9.57
C ASN A 140 -3.73 -3.23 -10.70
N PRO A 141 -3.27 -3.33 -11.96
CA PRO A 141 -4.13 -3.77 -13.07
C PRO A 141 -4.50 -5.26 -12.99
N GLY A 142 -3.69 -6.08 -12.32
CA GLY A 142 -3.93 -7.51 -12.17
C GLY A 142 -2.67 -8.28 -11.80
N GLY A 143 -2.43 -8.44 -10.50
CA GLY A 143 -1.36 -9.29 -9.96
C GLY A 143 0.04 -8.67 -9.91
N HIS A 144 0.16 -7.38 -10.24
CA HIS A 144 1.41 -6.61 -10.17
C HIS A 144 1.09 -5.16 -9.81
N TRP A 145 1.89 -4.55 -8.93
CA TRP A 145 1.72 -3.15 -8.54
C TRP A 145 2.62 -2.25 -9.37
N VAL A 146 2.03 -1.18 -9.88
CA VAL A 146 2.73 -0.07 -10.52
C VAL A 146 2.44 1.21 -9.77
N LEU A 147 3.35 2.17 -9.86
CA LEU A 147 3.14 3.51 -9.33
C LEU A 147 2.89 4.47 -10.49
N ILE A 148 1.71 5.08 -10.47
CA ILE A 148 1.38 6.17 -11.40
C ILE A 148 1.60 7.48 -10.63
N ILE A 149 2.35 8.41 -11.22
CA ILE A 149 2.54 9.75 -10.66
C ILE A 149 1.85 10.75 -11.57
N VAL A 150 0.85 11.45 -11.04
CA VAL A 150 0.10 12.48 -11.77
C VAL A 150 0.58 13.85 -11.33
N ARG A 151 1.00 14.68 -12.28
CA ARG A 151 1.21 16.12 -12.07
C ARG A 151 0.17 16.92 -12.85
N LEU A 152 -0.81 17.46 -12.15
CA LEU A 152 -1.95 18.10 -12.78
C LEU A 152 -1.58 19.38 -13.52
N ALA A 153 -0.86 20.33 -12.89
CA ALA A 153 -0.53 21.59 -13.57
C ALA A 153 0.36 21.41 -14.81
N LYS A 154 1.09 20.30 -14.90
CA LYS A 154 1.96 20.01 -16.04
C LYS A 154 1.33 19.01 -17.02
N GLU A 155 0.09 18.58 -16.77
CA GLU A 155 -0.63 17.60 -17.59
C GLU A 155 0.22 16.35 -17.91
N THR A 156 1.04 15.92 -16.94
CA THR A 156 1.99 14.82 -17.14
C THR A 156 1.65 13.66 -16.23
N VAL A 157 1.71 12.45 -16.78
CA VAL A 157 1.60 11.19 -16.03
C VAL A 157 2.87 10.38 -16.22
N TYR A 158 3.50 9.98 -15.12
CA TYR A 158 4.62 9.04 -15.12
C TYR A 158 4.11 7.66 -14.71
N TYR A 159 4.51 6.64 -15.47
CA TYR A 159 4.19 5.25 -15.19
C TYR A 159 5.47 4.54 -14.76
N MET A 160 5.52 4.11 -13.49
CA MET A 160 6.66 3.41 -12.92
C MET A 160 6.32 1.94 -12.75
N ASP A 161 6.95 1.12 -13.57
CA ASP A 161 6.86 -0.34 -13.52
C ASP A 161 8.25 -0.91 -13.19
N SER A 162 8.31 -1.71 -12.13
CA SER A 162 9.54 -2.37 -11.69
C SER A 162 9.84 -3.66 -12.45
N LEU A 163 8.89 -4.19 -13.22
CA LEU A 163 9.15 -5.35 -14.06
C LEU A 163 10.07 -4.97 -15.22
N PRO A 164 10.97 -5.87 -15.63
CA PRO A 164 11.78 -5.66 -16.82
C PRO A 164 10.83 -5.45 -18.00
N ASN A 165 11.14 -4.42 -18.80
CA ASN A 165 10.32 -3.97 -19.92
C ASN A 165 9.98 -5.18 -20.80
N ARG A 166 8.73 -5.66 -20.71
CA ARG A 166 8.21 -6.62 -21.69
C ARG A 166 7.92 -5.75 -22.91
N SER A 167 8.78 -5.85 -23.92
CA SER A 167 8.60 -5.21 -25.22
C SER A 167 7.12 -5.24 -25.61
N VAL A 168 6.52 -4.05 -25.69
CA VAL A 168 5.15 -3.79 -26.14
C VAL A 168 5.00 -4.27 -27.58
#